data_AF-A0A1A9X0B8-F1
#
_entry.id   AF-A0A1A9X0B8-F1
#
_cell.length_a   1.000
_cell.length_b   1.000
_cell.length_c   1.000
_cell.angle_alpha   90.00
_cell.angle_beta   90.00
_cell.angle_gamma   90.00
#
_symmetry.space_group_name_H-M   'P 1'
#
loop_
_entity.id
_entity.type
_entity.pdbx_description
1 polymer ?
#
loop_
_entity_poly.entity_id
_entity_poly.type
_entity_poly.pdbx_seq_one_letter_code
_entity_poly.pdbx_strand_id
1 'polypeptide(L)'
;MDYYTDYHQFDMNLNSRIIESESDSSNSPPKQRHTVNARERFRTQSVNAAFNTLRSLIPTEPHDRKLSKIEILRLAKSYISHLDAVIITGKC
;
A
#
# COMPACT_ATOMS: atom_id res chain seq x y z
N MET A 1 -4.25 12.71 8.23
CA MET A 1 -5.20 12.40 7.14
C MET A 1 -5.02 10.94 6.88
N ASP A 2 -5.99 10.16 7.31
CA ASP A 2 -5.74 8.78 7.69
C ASP A 2 -6.35 7.89 6.62
N TYR A 3 -5.70 6.75 6.36
CA TYR A 3 -5.94 5.84 5.25
C TYR A 3 -7.42 5.58 4.92
N TYR A 4 -8.28 5.43 5.92
CA TYR A 4 -9.72 5.19 5.74
C TYR A 4 -10.47 6.38 5.12
N THR A 5 -10.07 7.61 5.42
CA THR A 5 -10.75 8.82 4.96
C THR A 5 -10.51 9.08 3.47
N ASP A 6 -9.32 8.74 2.96
CA ASP A 6 -8.98 8.88 1.53
C ASP A 6 -9.69 7.82 0.66
N TYR A 7 -9.81 6.58 1.17
CA TYR A 7 -10.59 5.51 0.53
C TYR A 7 -12.06 5.91 0.35
N HIS A 8 -12.68 6.44 1.41
CA HIS A 8 -14.10 6.82 1.39
C HIS A 8 -14.37 8.03 0.49
N GLN A 9 -13.46 9.01 0.50
CA GLN A 9 -13.56 10.19 -0.35
C GLN A 9 -13.42 9.82 -1.84
N PHE A 10 -12.57 8.85 -2.18
CA PHE A 10 -12.37 8.42 -3.56
C PHE A 10 -13.49 7.51 -4.08
N ASP A 11 -13.98 6.53 -3.30
CA ASP A 11 -15.13 5.71 -3.73
C ASP A 11 -16.37 6.60 -3.97
N MET A 12 -16.58 7.66 -3.18
CA MET A 12 -17.63 8.66 -3.41
C MET A 12 -17.39 9.48 -4.68
N ASN A 13 -16.15 9.87 -4.97
CA ASN A 13 -15.79 10.66 -6.17
C ASN A 13 -15.79 9.82 -7.47
N LEU A 14 -15.50 8.52 -7.36
CA LEU A 14 -15.63 7.56 -8.46
C LEU A 14 -17.09 7.22 -8.71
N ASN A 15 -17.90 7.01 -7.66
CA ASN A 15 -19.34 6.85 -7.78
C ASN A 15 -20.00 8.11 -8.35
N SER A 16 -19.62 9.32 -7.93
CA SER A 16 -20.20 10.55 -8.48
C SER A 16 -19.90 10.71 -9.97
N ARG A 17 -18.69 10.39 -10.42
CA ARG A 17 -18.33 10.39 -11.86
C ARG A 17 -19.03 9.29 -12.66
N ILE A 18 -19.33 8.16 -12.04
CA ILE A 18 -20.11 7.08 -12.68
C ILE A 18 -21.58 7.52 -12.82
N ILE A 19 -22.17 8.09 -11.77
CA ILE A 19 -23.55 8.59 -11.75
C ILE A 19 -23.74 9.76 -12.73
N GLU A 20 -22.78 10.67 -12.86
CA GLU A 20 -22.80 11.74 -13.87
C GLU A 20 -22.77 11.22 -15.33
N SER A 21 -22.40 9.95 -15.54
CA SER A 21 -22.25 9.35 -16.88
C SER A 21 -23.39 8.42 -17.30
N GLU A 22 -24.41 8.21 -16.44
CA GLU A 22 -25.59 7.37 -16.73
C GLU A 22 -26.62 8.02 -17.65
N SER A 23 -26.46 9.31 -18.00
CA SER A 23 -27.39 10.01 -18.91
C SER A 23 -27.21 9.67 -20.39
N ASP A 24 -26.29 8.76 -20.77
CA ASP A 24 -26.10 8.38 -22.17
C ASP A 24 -26.06 6.85 -22.34
N SER A 25 -27.23 6.31 -22.69
CA SER A 25 -27.45 4.90 -22.97
C SER A 25 -26.70 4.49 -24.25
N SER A 26 -25.55 3.83 -24.10
CA SER A 26 -25.10 2.81 -25.07
C SER A 26 -24.04 1.89 -24.46
N ASN A 27 -24.38 0.61 -24.47
CA ASN A 27 -23.57 -0.58 -24.21
C ASN A 27 -22.07 -0.39 -24.55
N SER A 28 -21.18 -0.25 -23.56
CA SER A 28 -19.73 -0.20 -23.83
C SER A 28 -18.86 -0.85 -22.72
N PRO A 29 -18.18 -1.99 -23.00
CA PRO A 29 -17.24 -2.65 -22.08
C PRO A 29 -15.92 -1.91 -21.72
N PRO A 30 -15.48 -0.79 -22.35
CA PRO A 30 -14.23 -0.12 -21.97
C PRO A 30 -14.32 0.66 -20.65
N LYS A 31 -15.47 1.30 -20.35
CA LYS A 31 -15.63 2.20 -19.20
C LYS A 31 -15.44 1.48 -17.86
N GLN A 32 -16.01 0.27 -17.74
CA GLN A 32 -15.85 -0.59 -16.56
C GLN A 32 -14.41 -1.11 -16.39
N ARG A 33 -13.68 -1.31 -17.50
CA ARG A 33 -12.25 -1.71 -17.43
C ARG A 33 -11.39 -0.59 -16.88
N HIS A 34 -11.66 0.67 -17.23
CA HIS A 34 -10.93 1.81 -16.69
C HIS A 34 -11.13 1.98 -15.18
N THR A 35 -12.36 1.82 -14.69
CA THR A 35 -12.65 1.92 -13.24
C THR A 35 -12.02 0.77 -12.45
N VAL A 36 -12.09 -0.46 -12.96
CA VAL A 36 -11.41 -1.63 -12.36
C VAL A 36 -9.89 -1.45 -12.33
N ASN A 37 -9.29 -0.96 -13.43
CA ASN A 37 -7.85 -0.70 -13.49
C ASN A 37 -7.43 0.40 -12.51
N ALA A 38 -8.24 1.44 -12.33
CA ALA A 38 -7.96 2.51 -11.37
C ALA A 38 -8.00 1.97 -9.93
N ARG A 39 -9.00 1.17 -9.60
CA ARG A 39 -9.12 0.51 -8.28
C ARG A 39 -7.91 -0.39 -8.00
N GLU A 40 -7.49 -1.19 -8.99
CA GLU A 40 -6.35 -2.09 -8.82
C GLU A 40 -5.01 -1.35 -8.66
N ARG A 41 -4.83 -0.23 -9.38
CA ARG A 41 -3.68 0.67 -9.18
C ARG A 41 -3.63 1.19 -7.76
N PHE A 42 -4.75 1.64 -7.22
CA PHE A 42 -4.83 2.17 -5.85
C PHE A 42 -4.57 1.09 -4.80
N ARG A 43 -5.16 -0.11 -4.96
CA ARG A 43 -4.85 -1.28 -4.12
C ARG A 43 -3.34 -1.56 -4.10
N THR A 44 -2.70 -1.50 -5.27
CA THR A 44 -1.24 -1.70 -5.39
C THR A 44 -0.45 -0.56 -4.73
N GLN A 45 -0.89 0.69 -4.87
CA GLN A 45 -0.29 1.84 -4.19
C GLN A 45 -0.37 1.72 -2.67
N SER A 46 -1.52 1.30 -2.13
CA SER A 46 -1.71 1.02 -0.71
C SER A 46 -0.71 -0.02 -0.19
N VAL A 47 -0.57 -1.14 -0.90
CA VAL A 47 0.43 -2.17 -0.55
C VAL A 47 1.85 -1.62 -0.60
N ASN A 48 2.19 -0.84 -1.63
CA ASN A 48 3.52 -0.24 -1.73
C ASN A 48 3.79 0.79 -0.62
N ALA A 49 2.79 1.54 -0.18
CA ALA A 49 2.91 2.45 0.96
C ALA A 49 3.22 1.67 2.25
N ALA A 50 2.52 0.56 2.50
CA ALA A 50 2.82 -0.32 3.63
C ALA A 50 4.24 -0.91 3.56
N PHE A 51 4.72 -1.29 2.37
CA PHE A 51 6.11 -1.73 2.16
C PHE A 51 7.12 -0.62 2.48
N ASN A 52 6.82 0.64 2.16
CA ASN A 52 7.69 1.78 2.47
C ASN A 52 7.75 2.03 3.98
N THR A 53 6.62 1.98 4.68
CA THR A 53 6.57 2.08 6.15
C THR A 53 7.35 0.93 6.80
N LEU A 54 7.20 -0.29 6.31
CA LEU A 54 7.99 -1.42 6.82
C LEU A 54 9.49 -1.21 6.56
N ARG A 55 9.86 -0.73 5.36
CA ARG A 55 11.26 -0.42 5.01
C ARG A 55 11.88 0.61 5.95
N SER A 56 11.15 1.66 6.34
CA SER A 56 11.69 2.70 7.22
C SER A 56 12.01 2.21 8.64
N LEU A 57 11.43 1.09 9.07
CA LEU A 57 11.66 0.49 10.38
C LEU A 57 12.85 -0.49 10.39
N ILE A 58 13.36 -0.87 9.22
CA ILE A 58 14.47 -1.83 9.10
C ILE A 58 15.81 -1.08 9.16
N PRO A 59 16.69 -1.39 10.12
CA PRO A 59 18.02 -0.79 10.20
C PRO A 59 18.91 -1.27 9.05
N THR A 60 19.52 -0.36 8.30
CA THR A 60 20.47 -0.65 7.22
C THR A 60 21.63 0.35 7.22
N GLU A 61 22.81 -0.11 6.79
CA GLU A 61 23.97 0.73 6.51
C GLU A 61 24.26 0.68 4.99
N PRO A 62 24.21 1.80 4.25
CA PRO A 62 23.70 3.11 4.65
C PRO A 62 22.18 3.13 4.82
N HIS A 63 21.64 4.16 5.49
CA HIS A 63 20.21 4.27 5.80
C HIS A 63 19.31 4.27 4.54
N ASP A 64 19.79 4.80 3.43
CA ASP A 64 19.08 4.93 2.15
C ASP A 64 19.27 3.72 1.22
N ARG A 65 19.88 2.62 1.70
CA ARG A 65 20.07 1.40 0.91
C ARG A 65 18.73 0.95 0.29
N LYS A 66 18.69 0.83 -1.03
CA LYS A 66 17.52 0.29 -1.74
C LYS A 66 17.36 -1.20 -1.44
N LEU A 67 16.18 -1.60 -0.98
CA LEU A 67 15.83 -2.99 -0.71
C LEU A 67 14.71 -3.44 -1.63
N SER A 68 14.81 -4.66 -2.15
CA SER A 68 13.71 -5.33 -2.85
C SER A 68 12.61 -5.77 -1.88
N LYS A 69 11.40 -6.05 -2.39
CA LYS A 69 10.27 -6.52 -1.57
C LYS A 69 10.61 -7.77 -0.76
N ILE A 70 11.34 -8.71 -1.34
CA ILE A 70 11.75 -9.93 -0.65
C ILE A 70 12.80 -9.66 0.43
N GLU A 71 13.75 -8.74 0.19
CA GLU A 71 14.72 -8.33 1.20
C GLU A 71 14.04 -7.64 2.38
N ILE A 72 13.07 -6.75 2.14
CA ILE A 72 12.30 -6.08 3.19
C ILE A 72 11.63 -7.14 4.10
N LEU A 73 10.96 -8.14 3.52
CA LEU A 73 10.30 -9.19 4.30
C LEU A 73 11.29 -10.04 5.12
N ARG A 74 12.41 -10.43 4.51
CA ARG A 74 13.45 -11.24 5.18
C ARG A 74 14.10 -10.47 6.32
N LEU A 75 14.46 -9.21 6.09
CA LEU A 75 15.10 -8.36 7.09
C LEU A 75 14.14 -7.97 8.21
N ALA A 76 12.87 -7.68 7.91
CA ALA A 76 11.86 -7.43 8.94
C ALA A 76 11.71 -8.63 9.89
N LYS A 77 11.59 -9.86 9.34
CA LYS A 77 11.54 -11.08 10.14
C LYS A 77 12.80 -11.23 11.00
N SER A 78 13.97 -11.07 10.40
CA SER A 78 15.26 -11.18 11.11
C SER A 78 15.38 -10.14 12.23
N TYR A 79 14.85 -8.93 12.00
CA TYR A 79 14.92 -7.84 12.97
C TYR A 79 14.01 -8.09 14.17
N ILE A 80 12.79 -8.58 13.95
CA ILE A 80 11.90 -9.02 15.04
C ILE A 80 12.60 -10.07 15.91
N SER A 81 13.14 -11.13 15.30
CA SER A 81 13.86 -12.18 16.05
C SER A 81 15.10 -11.65 16.78
N HIS A 82 15.78 -10.65 16.22
CA HIS A 82 16.92 -10.01 16.88
C HIS A 82 16.46 -9.21 18.11
N LEU A 83 15.40 -8.41 18.00
CA LEU A 83 14.83 -7.66 19.11
C LEU A 83 14.35 -8.60 20.23
N ASP A 84 13.68 -9.69 19.89
CA ASP A 84 13.27 -10.72 20.86
C ASP A 84 14.48 -11.30 21.61
N ALA A 85 15.56 -11.62 20.89
CA ALA A 85 16.78 -12.14 21.49
C ALA A 85 17.46 -11.09 22.40
N VAL A 86 17.50 -9.82 22.01
CA VAL A 86 18.07 -8.73 22.83
C VAL A 86 17.28 -8.57 24.13
N ILE A 87 15.95 -8.59 24.05
CA ILE A 87 15.06 -8.49 25.22
C ILE A 87 15.27 -9.69 26.17
N ILE A 88 15.36 -10.91 25.64
CA ILE A 88 15.54 -12.13 26.45
C ILE A 88 16.94 -12.19 27.08
N THR A 89 17.98 -11.79 26.35
CA THR A 89 19.38 -11.90 26.80
C THR A 89 19.81 -10.76 27.73
N GLY A 90 19.05 -9.66 27.79
CA GLY A 90 19.29 -8.56 28.72
C GLY A 90 20.61 -7.80 28.51
N LYS A 91 21.22 -7.91 27.33
CA LYS A 91 22.44 -7.15 27.01
C LYS A 91 22.08 -5.72 26.62
N CYS A 92 22.15 -4.85 27.62
CA CYS A 92 22.21 -3.39 27.50
C CYS A 92 23.62 -2.94 27.10
#